data_AF-A0A8J8KPD4-F1
#
_entry.id   AF-A0A8J8KPD4-F1
#
_cell.length_a   1.000
_cell.length_b   1.000
_cell.length_c   1.000
_cell.angle_alpha   90.00
_cell.angle_beta   90.00
_cell.angle_gamma   90.00
#
_symmetry.space_group_name_H-M   'P 1'
#
loop_
_entity.id
_entity.type
_entity.pdbx_description
1 polymer ?
#
loop_
_entity_poly.entity_id
_entity_poly.type
_entity_poly.pdbx_seq_one_letter_code
_entity_poly.pdbx_strand_id
1 'polypeptide(L)'
;MNTDPSTNMVVFEIPGYPEPFISSGPTQADDCVQQAWFAVPVERRAAADVSRIYSEWQPSAVDEDFIGRTFPRAAVTYSFDRPGPGGWEAAYAEVRQTMEQAERQHAAAQAVDNMEHVAENGQLLPILWSWSSPTIDLLQHLPHRDVVPGRLHVTVAAVATTPQGRIGMNHLTHAKLGTQPFEEVLATAYGALVSGLRVDVGEDRERPDRGRFLTLRREGAFASSALALPDFHDQMSRTLGADHLVVALPDPDTVLVTRQDSGWVEYLERCVLDSPYAAGEIVPSLVALEPAGIRLLVERHERLSPAA
;
A
#
# COMPACT_ATOMS: atom_id res chain seq x y z
N MET A 1 1.63 17.24 -12.00
CA MET A 1 0.66 17.55 -13.08
C MET A 1 -0.57 18.13 -12.40
N ASN A 2 -1.12 19.22 -12.91
CA ASN A 2 -2.36 19.79 -12.39
C ASN A 2 -3.50 18.79 -12.64
N THR A 3 -4.32 18.49 -11.62
CA THR A 3 -5.45 17.55 -11.73
C THR A 3 -6.80 18.24 -11.91
N ASP A 4 -6.81 19.58 -11.91
CA ASP A 4 -8.01 20.39 -12.07
C ASP A 4 -8.04 21.04 -13.47
N PRO A 5 -8.95 20.60 -14.38
CA PRO A 5 -9.03 21.14 -15.74
C PRO A 5 -9.50 22.60 -15.79
N SER A 6 -10.02 23.15 -14.68
CA SER A 6 -10.41 24.57 -14.58
C SER A 6 -9.22 25.51 -14.39
N THR A 7 -8.05 24.95 -14.08
CA THR A 7 -6.77 25.65 -14.03
C THR A 7 -5.94 25.24 -15.25
N ASN A 8 -5.43 26.20 -16.01
CA ASN A 8 -4.59 25.94 -17.18
C ASN A 8 -3.13 26.19 -16.78
N MET A 9 -2.34 25.12 -16.79
CA MET A 9 -0.90 25.20 -16.59
C MET A 9 -0.21 25.69 -17.87
N VAL A 10 0.69 26.65 -17.71
CA VAL A 10 1.50 27.22 -18.79
C VAL A 10 2.98 27.11 -18.42
N VAL A 11 3.77 26.60 -19.35
CA VAL A 11 5.19 26.31 -19.19
C VAL A 11 5.98 27.15 -20.20
N PHE A 12 6.98 27.87 -19.70
CA PHE A 12 7.89 28.69 -20.51
C PHE A 12 9.30 28.10 -20.46
N GLU A 13 9.81 27.65 -21.59
CA GLU A 13 11.18 27.15 -21.73
C GLU A 13 12.10 28.29 -22.19
N ILE A 14 13.17 28.54 -21.42
CA ILE A 14 14.19 29.55 -21.73
C ILE A 14 15.54 28.84 -21.81
N PRO A 15 16.25 28.87 -22.96
CA PRO A 15 17.56 28.25 -23.09
C PRO A 15 18.56 28.78 -22.07
N GLY A 16 19.34 27.89 -21.47
CA GLY A 16 20.33 28.24 -20.44
C GLY A 16 19.80 28.17 -19.00
N TYR A 17 18.50 27.98 -18.80
CA TYR A 17 17.94 27.63 -17.50
C TYR A 17 17.83 26.10 -17.35
N PRO A 18 18.12 25.56 -16.16
CA PRO A 18 18.10 24.10 -15.93
C PRO A 18 16.67 23.55 -15.88
N GLU A 19 15.68 24.36 -15.52
CA GLU A 19 14.28 23.97 -15.38
C GLU A 19 13.38 25.00 -16.09
N PRO A 20 12.25 24.55 -16.67
CA PRO A 20 11.28 25.46 -17.26
C PRO A 20 10.53 26.24 -16.18
N PHE A 21 10.03 27.42 -16.54
CA PHE A 21 9.19 28.21 -15.65
C PHE A 21 7.74 27.80 -15.81
N ILE A 22 7.09 27.47 -14.69
CA ILE A 22 5.71 26.96 -14.68
C ILE A 22 4.83 27.95 -13.89
N SER A 23 3.70 28.32 -14.47
CA SER A 23 2.66 29.07 -13.77
C SER A 23 1.28 28.61 -14.26
N SER A 24 0.22 29.14 -13.67
CA SER A 24 -1.15 28.76 -14.04
C SER A 24 -2.13 29.92 -13.91
N GLY A 25 -3.26 29.78 -14.59
CA GLY A 25 -4.38 30.72 -14.51
C GLY A 25 -5.72 30.01 -14.78
N PRO A 26 -6.85 30.72 -14.65
CA PRO A 26 -8.16 30.14 -14.95
C PRO A 26 -8.23 29.74 -16.43
N THR A 27 -8.59 28.49 -16.72
CA THR A 27 -8.62 27.97 -18.09
C THR A 27 -9.54 28.77 -19.02
N GLN A 28 -10.66 29.28 -18.49
CA GLN A 28 -11.62 30.06 -19.29
C GLN A 28 -11.19 31.51 -19.50
N ALA A 29 -10.16 32.01 -18.81
CA ALA A 29 -9.67 33.37 -19.03
C ALA A 29 -9.16 33.51 -20.47
N ASP A 30 -9.43 34.66 -21.09
CA ASP A 30 -8.93 34.94 -22.44
C ASP A 30 -7.45 35.38 -22.42
N ASP A 31 -6.94 35.81 -21.28
CA ASP A 31 -5.57 36.30 -21.07
C ASP A 31 -4.78 35.36 -20.12
N CYS A 32 -5.07 34.06 -20.14
CA CYS A 32 -4.48 33.09 -19.20
C CYS A 32 -2.96 33.00 -19.35
N VAL A 33 -2.43 32.95 -20.58
CA VAL A 33 -0.97 32.89 -20.83
C VAL A 33 -0.31 34.19 -20.40
N GLN A 34 -0.97 35.32 -20.65
CA GLN A 34 -0.50 36.62 -20.20
C GLN A 34 -0.42 36.68 -18.66
N GLN A 35 -1.46 36.27 -17.95
CA GLN A 35 -1.47 36.21 -16.48
C GLN A 35 -0.37 35.29 -15.95
N ALA A 36 -0.23 34.09 -16.55
CA ALA A 36 0.78 33.11 -16.17
C ALA A 36 2.21 33.68 -16.32
N TRP A 37 2.51 34.35 -17.43
CA TRP A 37 3.82 34.98 -17.66
C TRP A 37 4.14 36.04 -16.61
N PHE A 38 3.18 36.90 -16.26
CA PHE A 38 3.39 37.94 -15.26
C PHE A 38 3.58 37.40 -13.84
N ALA A 39 3.16 36.16 -13.59
CA ALA A 39 3.36 35.47 -12.33
C ALA A 39 4.73 34.75 -12.23
N VAL A 40 5.46 34.57 -13.34
CA VAL A 40 6.78 33.94 -13.32
C VAL A 40 7.84 34.91 -12.72
N PRO A 41 8.69 34.48 -11.77
CA PRO A 41 9.73 35.32 -11.17
C PRO A 41 10.97 35.44 -12.06
N VAL A 42 10.79 35.86 -13.32
CA VAL A 42 11.86 36.07 -14.29
C VAL A 42 11.97 37.54 -14.65
N GLU A 43 13.19 38.00 -14.96
CA GLU A 43 13.38 39.35 -15.48
C GLU A 43 12.61 39.51 -16.79
N ARG A 44 11.83 40.60 -16.93
CA ARG A 44 11.00 40.85 -18.12
C ARG A 44 11.78 40.90 -19.43
N ARG A 45 13.10 41.10 -19.38
CA ARG A 45 13.99 41.06 -20.55
C ARG A 45 14.18 39.65 -21.13
N ALA A 46 13.90 38.60 -20.35
CA ALA A 46 13.98 37.21 -20.78
C ALA A 46 12.83 36.78 -21.71
N ALA A 47 11.80 37.61 -21.92
CA ALA A 47 10.70 37.32 -22.84
C ALA A 47 11.20 37.02 -24.27
N ALA A 48 12.21 37.76 -24.74
CA ALA A 48 12.79 37.54 -26.06
C ALA A 48 13.56 36.20 -26.19
N ASP A 49 13.93 35.62 -25.04
CA ASP A 49 14.72 34.39 -24.95
C ASP A 49 13.84 33.14 -24.75
N VAL A 50 12.52 33.30 -24.54
CA VAL A 50 11.60 32.15 -24.47
C VAL A 50 11.60 31.43 -25.82
N SER A 51 12.00 30.16 -25.82
CA SER A 51 12.10 29.32 -27.02
C SER A 51 10.87 28.45 -27.26
N ARG A 52 10.15 28.08 -26.20
CA ARG A 52 8.93 27.29 -26.28
C ARG A 52 7.94 27.66 -25.19
N ILE A 53 6.67 27.66 -25.55
CA ILE A 53 5.53 27.80 -24.64
C ILE A 53 4.68 26.56 -24.80
N TYR A 54 4.41 25.89 -23.69
CA TYR A 54 3.42 24.82 -23.64
C TYR A 54 2.25 25.27 -22.76
N SER A 55 1.03 25.01 -23.20
CA SER A 55 -0.21 25.30 -22.46
C SER A 55 -1.08 24.05 -22.44
N GLU A 56 -1.75 23.73 -21.34
CA GLU A 56 -2.65 22.57 -21.32
C GLU A 56 -3.79 22.76 -22.34
N TRP A 57 -4.37 23.96 -22.37
CA TRP A 57 -5.41 24.35 -23.31
C TRP A 57 -4.89 25.29 -24.41
N GLN A 58 -5.50 25.21 -25.58
CA GLN A 58 -5.24 26.12 -26.68
C GLN A 58 -5.37 27.58 -26.22
N PRO A 59 -4.35 28.43 -26.45
CA PRO A 59 -4.44 29.85 -26.15
C PRO A 59 -5.66 30.50 -26.81
N SER A 60 -6.26 31.49 -26.14
CA SER A 60 -7.31 32.30 -26.76
C SER A 60 -6.71 33.22 -27.83
N ALA A 61 -7.55 33.86 -28.67
CA ALA A 61 -7.09 34.88 -29.62
C ALA A 61 -6.36 36.07 -28.93
N VAL A 62 -6.75 36.41 -27.70
CA VAL A 62 -6.09 37.47 -26.91
C VAL A 62 -4.69 37.00 -26.46
N ASP A 63 -4.58 35.77 -25.99
CA ASP A 63 -3.29 35.17 -25.63
C ASP A 63 -2.40 34.97 -26.86
N GLU A 64 -2.93 34.57 -28.02
CA GLU A 64 -2.17 34.43 -29.27
C GLU A 64 -1.56 35.77 -29.72
N ASP A 65 -2.31 36.87 -29.67
CA ASP A 65 -1.79 38.22 -29.96
C ASP A 65 -0.75 38.68 -28.93
N PHE A 66 -0.96 38.37 -27.65
CA PHE A 66 0.05 38.60 -26.61
C PHE A 66 1.33 37.81 -26.87
N ILE A 67 1.20 36.52 -27.20
CA ILE A 67 2.33 35.63 -27.45
C ILE A 67 3.12 36.11 -28.67
N GLY A 68 2.44 36.42 -29.78
CA GLY A 68 3.10 36.89 -31.01
C GLY A 68 3.91 38.17 -30.83
N ARG A 69 3.45 39.09 -29.96
CA ARG A 69 4.15 40.34 -29.64
C ARG A 69 5.29 40.16 -28.63
N THR A 70 5.10 39.29 -27.65
CA THR A 70 5.99 39.18 -26.48
C THR A 70 7.07 38.12 -26.67
N PHE A 71 6.74 37.03 -27.36
CA PHE A 71 7.60 35.86 -27.59
C PHE A 71 7.68 35.52 -29.09
N PRO A 72 8.17 36.43 -29.95
CA PRO A 72 8.07 36.29 -31.41
C PRO A 72 8.85 35.09 -32.00
N ARG A 73 9.67 34.41 -31.18
CA ARG A 73 10.47 33.25 -31.56
C ARG A 73 10.03 31.96 -30.88
N ALA A 74 9.06 32.01 -29.96
CA ALA A 74 8.64 30.84 -29.21
C ALA A 74 7.79 29.91 -30.09
N ALA A 75 8.09 28.61 -30.06
CA ALA A 75 7.16 27.60 -30.54
C ALA A 75 6.04 27.40 -29.51
N VAL A 76 4.77 27.38 -29.93
CA VAL A 76 3.63 27.17 -29.04
C VAL A 76 3.02 25.81 -29.31
N THR A 77 2.81 25.02 -28.26
CA THR A 77 2.09 23.76 -28.32
C THR A 77 1.05 23.68 -27.22
N TYR A 78 0.02 22.86 -27.44
CA TYR A 78 -1.02 22.62 -26.45
C TYR A 78 -1.56 21.19 -26.49
N SER A 79 -2.25 20.79 -25.41
CA SER A 79 -2.78 19.42 -25.27
C SER A 79 -4.26 19.31 -25.62
N PHE A 80 -5.06 20.33 -25.36
CA PHE A 80 -6.51 20.33 -25.59
C PHE A 80 -6.95 21.56 -26.38
N ASP A 81 -7.85 21.37 -27.35
CA ASP A 81 -8.45 22.49 -28.08
C ASP A 81 -9.36 23.31 -27.15
N ARG A 82 -9.36 24.63 -27.33
CA ARG A 82 -10.24 25.52 -26.55
C ARG A 82 -11.67 25.39 -27.10
N PRO A 83 -12.66 24.98 -26.30
CA PRO A 83 -14.02 24.83 -26.78
C PRO A 83 -14.65 26.20 -27.08
N GLY A 84 -15.66 26.19 -27.95
CA GLY A 84 -16.49 27.37 -28.18
C GLY A 84 -17.34 27.77 -26.96
N PRO A 85 -18.02 28.93 -27.01
CA PRO A 85 -18.92 29.39 -25.94
C PRO A 85 -19.95 28.31 -25.56
N GLY A 86 -20.02 27.98 -24.26
CA GLY A 86 -20.92 26.95 -23.73
C GLY A 86 -20.40 25.50 -23.82
N GLY A 87 -19.24 25.26 -24.44
CA GLY A 87 -18.63 23.92 -24.55
C GLY A 87 -17.71 23.52 -23.39
N TRP A 88 -17.45 24.43 -22.44
CA TRP A 88 -16.47 24.23 -21.36
C TRP A 88 -16.79 23.05 -20.44
N GLU A 89 -18.04 22.89 -20.01
CA GLU A 89 -18.42 21.79 -19.12
C GLU A 89 -18.18 20.41 -19.75
N ALA A 90 -18.52 20.27 -21.04
CA ALA A 90 -18.28 19.04 -21.79
C ALA A 90 -16.78 18.77 -21.96
N ALA A 91 -16.00 19.81 -22.30
CA ALA A 91 -14.55 19.70 -22.45
C ALA A 91 -13.86 19.33 -21.12
N TYR A 92 -14.28 19.90 -19.98
CA TYR A 92 -13.77 19.54 -18.67
C TYR A 92 -14.11 18.11 -18.27
N ALA A 93 -15.30 17.63 -18.61
CA ALA A 93 -15.69 16.25 -18.36
C ALA A 93 -14.85 15.27 -19.18
N GLU A 94 -14.60 15.59 -20.45
CA GLU A 94 -13.74 14.78 -21.32
C GLU A 94 -12.29 14.71 -20.81
N VAL A 95 -11.69 15.86 -20.45
CA VAL A 95 -10.33 15.90 -19.90
C VAL A 95 -10.25 15.11 -18.59
N ARG A 96 -11.22 15.26 -17.68
CA ARG A 96 -11.26 14.45 -16.45
C ARG A 96 -11.30 12.95 -16.76
N GLN A 97 -12.13 12.54 -17.71
CA GLN A 97 -12.20 11.15 -18.12
C GLN A 97 -10.88 10.64 -18.71
N THR A 98 -10.22 11.43 -19.57
CA THR A 98 -8.90 11.09 -20.12
C THR A 98 -7.85 10.96 -19.02
N MET A 99 -7.84 11.87 -18.05
CA MET A 99 -6.91 11.85 -16.92
C MET A 99 -7.15 10.64 -16.01
N GLU A 100 -8.39 10.38 -15.62
CA GLU A 100 -8.75 9.19 -14.82
C GLU A 100 -8.39 7.88 -15.55
N GLN A 101 -8.53 7.86 -16.88
CA GLN A 101 -8.13 6.69 -17.67
C GLN A 101 -6.60 6.54 -17.71
N ALA A 102 -5.87 7.63 -17.93
CA ALA A 102 -4.41 7.63 -17.92
C ALA A 102 -3.85 7.24 -16.54
N GLU A 103 -4.43 7.75 -15.46
CA GLU A 103 -4.09 7.38 -14.08
C GLU A 103 -4.36 5.90 -13.82
N ARG A 104 -5.52 5.37 -14.24
CA ARG A 104 -5.83 3.94 -14.13
C ARG A 104 -4.85 3.08 -14.92
N GLN A 105 -4.50 3.48 -16.13
CA GLN A 105 -3.52 2.78 -16.97
C GLN A 105 -2.13 2.81 -16.33
N HIS A 106 -1.71 3.96 -15.81
CA HIS A 106 -0.42 4.11 -15.15
C HIS A 106 -0.36 3.29 -13.85
N ALA A 107 -1.41 3.33 -13.03
CA ALA A 107 -1.53 2.51 -11.82
C ALA A 107 -1.52 1.01 -12.14
N ALA A 108 -2.18 0.59 -13.22
CA ALA A 108 -2.17 -0.80 -13.67
C ALA A 108 -0.77 -1.22 -14.14
N ALA A 109 -0.09 -0.40 -14.94
CA ALA A 109 1.29 -0.67 -15.36
C ALA A 109 2.24 -0.76 -14.15
N GLN A 110 2.16 0.20 -13.22
CA GLN A 110 2.94 0.16 -11.98
C GLN A 110 2.64 -1.08 -11.13
N ALA A 111 1.38 -1.53 -11.08
CA ALA A 111 1.01 -2.75 -10.36
C ALA A 111 1.68 -3.99 -10.97
N VAL A 112 1.72 -4.08 -12.30
CA VAL A 112 2.41 -5.16 -13.02
C VAL A 112 3.91 -5.11 -12.74
N ASP A 113 4.54 -3.96 -12.90
CA ASP A 113 5.98 -3.79 -12.65
C ASP A 113 6.35 -4.14 -11.20
N ASN A 114 5.51 -3.73 -10.23
CA ASN A 114 5.69 -4.07 -8.83
C ASN A 114 5.53 -5.58 -8.58
N MET A 115 4.57 -6.24 -9.23
CA MET A 115 4.38 -7.68 -9.11
C MET A 115 5.58 -8.46 -9.68
N GLU A 116 6.12 -8.03 -10.82
CA GLU A 116 7.33 -8.61 -11.42
C GLU A 116 8.54 -8.41 -10.51
N HIS A 117 8.75 -7.19 -10.01
CA HIS A 117 9.82 -6.90 -9.06
C HIS A 117 9.77 -7.79 -7.82
N VAL A 118 8.58 -7.98 -7.23
CA VAL A 118 8.38 -8.85 -6.07
C VAL A 118 8.55 -10.32 -6.42
N ALA A 119 8.17 -10.74 -7.63
CA ALA A 119 8.40 -12.11 -8.10
C ALA A 119 9.90 -12.46 -8.17
N GLU A 120 10.71 -11.52 -8.65
CA GLU A 120 12.14 -11.72 -8.89
C GLU A 120 12.98 -11.56 -7.63
N ASN A 121 12.65 -10.57 -6.79
CA ASN A 121 13.46 -10.18 -5.64
C ASN A 121 12.86 -10.61 -4.29
N GLY A 122 11.65 -11.16 -4.31
CA GLY A 122 10.91 -11.52 -3.10
C GLY A 122 11.44 -12.77 -2.42
N GLN A 123 11.41 -12.74 -1.09
CA GLN A 123 11.63 -13.93 -0.27
C GLN A 123 10.30 -14.66 -0.09
N LEU A 124 10.30 -15.99 -0.24
CA LEU A 124 9.12 -16.79 0.08
C LEU A 124 8.84 -16.75 1.57
N LEU A 125 7.66 -16.30 1.96
CA LEU A 125 7.19 -16.26 3.35
C LEU A 125 5.82 -16.92 3.48
N PRO A 126 5.55 -17.59 4.61
CA PRO A 126 4.21 -18.04 4.95
C PRO A 126 3.34 -16.82 5.22
N ILE A 127 2.10 -16.85 4.75
CA ILE A 127 1.11 -15.80 4.98
C ILE A 127 -0.09 -16.43 5.70
N LEU A 128 -0.36 -15.98 6.92
CA LEU A 128 -1.53 -16.39 7.68
C LEU A 128 -2.77 -15.67 7.14
N TRP A 129 -3.85 -16.42 6.97
CA TRP A 129 -5.09 -15.96 6.34
C TRP A 129 -6.31 -16.31 7.20
N SER A 130 -7.12 -15.31 7.52
CA SER A 130 -8.38 -15.50 8.25
C SER A 130 -9.50 -15.93 7.32
N TRP A 131 -10.32 -16.90 7.73
CA TRP A 131 -11.51 -17.28 6.97
C TRP A 131 -12.51 -16.12 6.81
N SER A 132 -12.56 -15.21 7.78
CA SER A 132 -13.40 -13.99 7.70
C SER A 132 -12.71 -12.82 6.98
N SER A 133 -11.59 -13.05 6.30
CA SER A 133 -10.89 -12.02 5.53
C SER A 133 -11.78 -11.47 4.40
N PRO A 134 -11.75 -10.15 4.14
CA PRO A 134 -12.44 -9.57 2.98
C PRO A 134 -11.91 -10.10 1.63
N THR A 135 -10.73 -10.72 1.62
CA THR A 135 -10.10 -11.29 0.43
C THR A 135 -10.12 -12.83 0.42
N ILE A 136 -10.97 -13.47 1.23
CA ILE A 136 -11.04 -14.93 1.35
C ILE A 136 -11.26 -15.66 0.01
N ASP A 137 -11.96 -15.03 -0.94
CA ASP A 137 -12.17 -15.60 -2.29
C ASP A 137 -10.84 -15.83 -3.04
N LEU A 138 -9.76 -15.14 -2.70
CA LEU A 138 -8.44 -15.43 -3.28
C LEU A 138 -7.90 -16.78 -2.84
N LEU A 139 -8.20 -17.21 -1.61
CA LEU A 139 -7.66 -18.43 -1.01
C LEU A 139 -7.99 -19.69 -1.83
N GLN A 140 -9.13 -19.70 -2.54
CA GLN A 140 -9.53 -20.81 -3.43
C GLN A 140 -8.57 -21.02 -4.63
N HIS A 141 -7.76 -20.00 -4.94
CA HIS A 141 -6.78 -20.04 -6.02
C HIS A 141 -5.35 -20.31 -5.54
N LEU A 142 -5.16 -20.43 -4.22
CA LEU A 142 -3.87 -20.58 -3.59
C LEU A 142 -3.76 -21.97 -2.93
N PRO A 143 -2.62 -22.67 -3.06
CA PRO A 143 -2.28 -23.77 -2.17
C PRO A 143 -2.25 -23.26 -0.73
N HIS A 144 -2.95 -23.95 0.17
CA HIS A 144 -3.03 -23.59 1.57
C HIS A 144 -3.26 -24.82 2.46
N ARG A 145 -3.01 -24.63 3.76
CA ARG A 145 -3.28 -25.62 4.82
C ARG A 145 -3.96 -24.94 6.00
N ASP A 146 -4.80 -25.68 6.71
CA ASP A 146 -5.37 -25.22 7.96
C ASP A 146 -4.29 -25.09 9.05
N VAL A 147 -4.33 -23.97 9.77
CA VAL A 147 -3.62 -23.73 11.03
C VAL A 147 -4.60 -23.88 12.19
N VAL A 148 -5.79 -23.29 12.04
CA VAL A 148 -6.96 -23.55 12.88
C VAL A 148 -8.05 -24.08 11.96
N PRO A 149 -8.54 -25.32 12.16
CA PRO A 149 -9.48 -25.96 11.24
C PRO A 149 -10.65 -25.05 10.84
N GLY A 150 -10.77 -24.76 9.54
CA GLY A 150 -11.81 -23.91 8.96
C GLY A 150 -11.87 -22.45 9.44
N ARG A 151 -10.82 -21.94 10.10
CA ARG A 151 -10.78 -20.57 10.65
C ARG A 151 -9.54 -19.79 10.25
N LEU A 152 -8.36 -20.40 10.34
CA LEU A 152 -7.10 -19.78 9.94
C LEU A 152 -6.36 -20.74 9.02
N HIS A 153 -5.82 -20.21 7.94
CA HIS A 153 -5.07 -20.96 6.93
C HIS A 153 -3.69 -20.35 6.75
N VAL A 154 -2.74 -21.14 6.28
CA VAL A 154 -1.43 -20.64 5.85
C VAL A 154 -1.25 -20.91 4.36
N THR A 155 -0.81 -19.88 3.64
CA THR A 155 -0.38 -19.95 2.24
C THR A 155 1.06 -19.42 2.12
N VAL A 156 1.59 -19.29 0.91
CA VAL A 156 2.94 -18.77 0.65
C VAL A 156 2.87 -17.64 -0.37
N ALA A 157 3.65 -16.58 -0.15
CA ALA A 157 3.88 -15.52 -1.12
C ALA A 157 5.35 -15.17 -1.20
N ALA A 158 5.80 -14.70 -2.37
CA ALA A 158 7.03 -13.93 -2.46
C ALA A 158 6.77 -12.53 -1.91
N VAL A 159 7.62 -12.05 -1.01
CA VAL A 159 7.46 -10.78 -0.31
C VAL A 159 8.73 -9.95 -0.49
N ALA A 160 8.56 -8.71 -0.94
CA ALA A 160 9.64 -7.73 -1.10
C ALA A 160 9.12 -6.30 -0.94
N THR A 161 10.01 -5.38 -0.62
CA THR A 161 9.72 -3.94 -0.66
C THR A 161 9.64 -3.49 -2.12
N THR A 162 8.54 -2.88 -2.55
CA THR A 162 8.40 -2.30 -3.89
C THR A 162 9.31 -1.07 -4.04
N PRO A 163 9.60 -0.62 -5.27
CA PRO A 163 10.38 0.60 -5.50
C PRO A 163 9.84 1.86 -4.79
N GLN A 164 8.55 1.87 -4.44
CA GLN A 164 7.90 2.97 -3.71
C GLN A 164 7.96 2.79 -2.17
N GLY A 165 8.71 1.82 -1.67
CA GLY A 165 8.92 1.59 -0.23
C GLY A 165 7.76 0.87 0.48
N ARG A 166 6.82 0.27 -0.26
CA ARG A 166 5.69 -0.51 0.32
C ARG A 166 6.01 -1.99 0.33
N ILE A 167 5.36 -2.77 1.18
CA ILE A 167 5.46 -4.23 1.10
C ILE A 167 4.57 -4.72 -0.05
N GLY A 168 5.18 -5.37 -1.03
CA GLY A 168 4.49 -6.07 -2.11
C GLY A 168 4.47 -7.57 -1.86
N MET A 169 3.38 -8.20 -2.28
CA MET A 169 3.18 -9.65 -2.19
C MET A 169 2.84 -10.22 -3.56
N ASN A 170 3.48 -11.33 -3.91
CA ASN A 170 3.14 -12.12 -5.07
C ASN A 170 2.82 -13.55 -4.62
N HIS A 171 1.52 -13.83 -4.44
CA HIS A 171 1.07 -15.11 -3.92
C HIS A 171 1.44 -16.28 -4.85
N LEU A 172 1.80 -17.40 -4.23
CA LEU A 172 2.01 -18.66 -4.92
C LEU A 172 0.64 -19.24 -5.30
N THR A 173 0.33 -19.28 -6.59
CA THR A 173 -0.91 -19.88 -7.10
C THR A 173 -0.71 -21.37 -7.39
N HIS A 174 -1.81 -22.12 -7.52
CA HIS A 174 -1.73 -23.52 -7.96
C HIS A 174 -0.97 -23.69 -9.29
N ALA A 175 -1.14 -22.75 -10.22
CA ALA A 175 -0.44 -22.77 -11.50
C ALA A 175 1.08 -22.60 -11.34
N LYS A 176 1.53 -21.72 -10.43
CA LYS A 176 2.96 -21.51 -10.15
C LYS A 176 3.60 -22.66 -9.38
N LEU A 177 2.83 -23.32 -8.50
CA LEU A 177 3.30 -24.51 -7.77
C LEU A 177 3.59 -25.69 -8.71
N GLY A 178 2.78 -25.84 -9.77
CA GLY A 178 2.97 -26.90 -10.76
C GLY A 178 2.86 -28.29 -10.12
N THR A 179 3.93 -29.09 -10.24
CA THR A 179 4.00 -30.44 -9.64
C THR A 179 4.77 -30.48 -8.32
N GLN A 180 5.30 -29.35 -7.83
CA GLN A 180 6.04 -29.32 -6.58
C GLN A 180 5.10 -29.55 -5.38
N PRO A 181 5.48 -30.38 -4.39
CA PRO A 181 4.69 -30.52 -3.18
C PRO A 181 4.62 -29.20 -2.40
N PHE A 182 3.40 -28.77 -2.05
CA PHE A 182 3.21 -27.52 -1.31
C PHE A 182 3.99 -27.49 0.02
N GLU A 183 4.05 -28.61 0.73
CA GLU A 183 4.75 -28.73 2.02
C GLU A 183 6.27 -28.45 1.89
N GLU A 184 6.90 -28.76 0.76
CA GLU A 184 8.32 -28.45 0.54
C GLU A 184 8.56 -26.94 0.37
N VAL A 185 7.64 -26.26 -0.33
CA VAL A 185 7.68 -24.81 -0.49
C VAL A 185 7.41 -24.13 0.84
N LEU A 186 6.42 -24.61 1.59
CA LEU A 186 6.05 -24.09 2.90
C LEU A 186 7.18 -24.27 3.92
N ALA A 187 7.87 -25.41 3.92
CA ALA A 187 9.06 -25.63 4.77
C ALA A 187 10.19 -24.63 4.46
N THR A 188 10.41 -24.34 3.18
CA THR A 188 11.37 -23.31 2.75
C THR A 188 10.97 -21.93 3.28
N ALA A 189 9.68 -21.59 3.14
CA ALA A 189 9.13 -20.33 3.62
C ALA A 189 9.23 -20.20 5.16
N TYR A 190 9.04 -21.30 5.91
CA TYR A 190 9.26 -21.32 7.35
C TYR A 190 10.71 -21.04 7.74
N GLY A 191 11.68 -21.60 7.02
CA GLY A 191 13.10 -21.27 7.25
C GLY A 191 13.39 -19.78 7.09
N ALA A 192 12.83 -19.17 6.04
CA ALA A 192 12.92 -17.72 5.77
C ALA A 192 12.23 -16.87 6.84
N LEU A 193 11.07 -17.31 7.34
CA LEU A 193 10.36 -16.65 8.44
C LEU A 193 11.22 -16.63 9.70
N VAL A 194 11.69 -17.81 10.15
CA VAL A 194 12.47 -18.00 11.37
C VAL A 194 13.75 -17.17 11.34
N SER A 195 14.44 -17.10 10.19
CA SER A 195 15.67 -16.32 10.04
C SER A 195 15.51 -14.82 10.33
N GLY A 196 14.29 -14.27 10.18
CA GLY A 196 14.01 -12.85 10.45
C GLY A 196 13.28 -12.59 11.77
N LEU A 197 12.86 -13.64 12.47
CA LEU A 197 12.01 -13.54 13.65
C LEU A 197 12.83 -13.16 14.89
N ARG A 198 12.31 -12.22 15.67
CA ARG A 198 12.86 -11.79 16.96
C ARG A 198 11.82 -12.03 18.04
N VAL A 199 12.28 -12.51 19.19
CA VAL A 199 11.43 -12.82 20.34
C VAL A 199 11.93 -12.03 21.54
N ASP A 200 11.09 -11.14 22.05
CA ASP A 200 11.36 -10.33 23.23
C ASP A 200 10.50 -10.81 24.40
N VAL A 201 11.09 -10.89 25.59
CA VAL A 201 10.37 -11.24 26.82
C VAL A 201 10.02 -9.97 27.58
N GLY A 202 8.72 -9.77 27.81
CA GLY A 202 8.17 -8.67 28.57
C GLY A 202 7.70 -9.10 29.96
N GLU A 203 7.94 -8.23 30.95
CA GLU A 203 7.52 -8.38 32.34
C GLU A 203 7.06 -7.02 32.90
N ASP A 204 5.97 -7.01 33.67
CA ASP A 204 5.54 -5.82 34.41
C ASP A 204 6.24 -5.82 35.77
N ARG A 205 7.28 -5.00 35.92
CA ARG A 205 8.05 -4.90 37.17
C ARG A 205 7.23 -4.38 38.34
N GLU A 206 6.15 -3.65 38.08
CA GLU A 206 5.25 -3.11 39.11
C GLU A 206 4.15 -4.12 39.47
N ARG A 207 3.82 -5.05 38.56
CA ARG A 207 2.83 -6.12 38.75
C ARG A 207 3.37 -7.49 38.33
N PRO A 208 4.32 -8.06 39.09
CA PRO A 208 4.97 -9.33 38.76
C PRO A 208 4.01 -10.52 38.77
N ASP A 209 2.88 -10.42 39.47
CA ASP A 209 1.79 -11.39 39.50
C ASP A 209 1.13 -11.60 38.13
N ARG A 210 1.24 -10.62 37.21
CA ARG A 210 0.80 -10.80 35.82
C ARG A 210 1.59 -11.86 35.07
N GLY A 211 2.81 -12.16 35.52
CA GLY A 211 3.70 -13.09 34.85
C GLY A 211 4.35 -12.49 33.60
N ARG A 212 4.86 -13.37 32.74
CA ARG A 212 5.62 -13.03 31.54
C ARG A 212 4.73 -13.03 30.30
N PHE A 213 5.08 -12.24 29.31
CA PHE A 213 4.57 -12.37 27.95
C PHE A 213 5.72 -12.26 26.94
N LEU A 214 5.52 -12.82 25.76
CA LEU A 214 6.45 -12.74 24.65
C LEU A 214 5.88 -11.81 23.59
N THR A 215 6.76 -11.02 22.98
CA THR A 215 6.46 -10.26 21.77
C THR A 215 7.33 -10.81 20.66
N LEU A 216 6.71 -11.28 19.57
CA LEU A 216 7.43 -11.69 18.38
C LEU A 216 7.21 -10.66 17.29
N ARG A 217 8.30 -10.27 16.65
CA ARG A 217 8.32 -9.36 15.49
C ARG A 217 9.29 -9.90 14.47
N ARG A 218 9.11 -9.50 13.21
CA ARG A 218 10.01 -9.90 12.13
C ARG A 218 10.48 -8.68 11.34
N GLU A 219 11.76 -8.66 11.02
CA GLU A 219 12.30 -7.73 10.05
C GLU A 219 11.79 -8.11 8.65
N GLY A 220 11.08 -7.19 7.97
CA GLY A 220 10.46 -7.47 6.68
C GLY A 220 9.06 -8.11 6.75
N ALA A 221 8.30 -7.85 7.81
CA ALA A 221 6.88 -8.18 7.99
C ALA A 221 6.53 -9.67 8.25
N PHE A 222 5.25 -9.91 8.57
CA PHE A 222 4.56 -11.20 8.67
C PHE A 222 4.95 -12.11 9.86
N ALA A 223 5.25 -11.53 11.02
CA ALA A 223 5.50 -12.31 12.23
C ALA A 223 4.29 -13.17 12.65
N SER A 224 3.06 -12.78 12.34
CA SER A 224 1.83 -13.51 12.68
C SER A 224 1.80 -14.93 12.12
N SER A 225 2.43 -15.13 10.96
CA SER A 225 2.59 -16.44 10.34
C SER A 225 3.45 -17.41 11.16
N ALA A 226 4.15 -16.95 12.20
CA ALA A 226 4.88 -17.82 13.12
C ALA A 226 3.96 -18.82 13.82
N LEU A 227 2.67 -18.49 13.98
CA LEU A 227 1.66 -19.39 14.52
C LEU A 227 1.58 -20.73 13.76
N ALA A 228 1.90 -20.72 12.45
CA ALA A 228 1.85 -21.89 11.59
C ALA A 228 3.11 -22.77 11.68
N LEU A 229 4.17 -22.33 12.36
CA LEU A 229 5.40 -23.10 12.51
C LEU A 229 5.12 -24.41 13.26
N PRO A 230 5.65 -25.56 12.79
CA PRO A 230 5.35 -26.86 13.39
C PRO A 230 5.69 -26.98 14.88
N ASP A 231 6.72 -26.27 15.35
CA ASP A 231 7.23 -26.30 16.72
C ASP A 231 6.92 -25.02 17.50
N PHE A 232 6.03 -24.15 17.00
CA PHE A 232 5.68 -22.89 17.64
C PHE A 232 5.20 -23.10 19.08
N HIS A 233 4.26 -24.02 19.29
CA HIS A 233 3.71 -24.31 20.62
C HIS A 233 4.81 -24.77 21.58
N ASP A 234 5.60 -25.77 21.20
CA ASP A 234 6.69 -26.31 22.03
C ASP A 234 7.70 -25.23 22.42
N GLN A 235 8.10 -24.36 21.49
CA GLN A 235 9.05 -23.29 21.76
C GLN A 235 8.48 -22.24 22.73
N MET A 236 7.25 -21.79 22.49
CA MET A 236 6.61 -20.78 23.34
C MET A 236 6.31 -21.33 24.73
N SER A 237 5.84 -22.59 24.81
CA SER A 237 5.52 -23.29 26.06
C SER A 237 6.77 -23.47 26.92
N ARG A 238 7.90 -23.87 26.32
CA ARG A 238 9.19 -23.97 27.02
C ARG A 238 9.67 -22.62 27.57
N THR A 239 9.49 -21.55 26.80
CA THR A 239 9.93 -20.21 27.18
C THR A 239 9.10 -19.65 28.34
N LEU A 240 7.78 -19.83 28.29
CA LEU A 240 6.84 -19.35 29.31
C LEU A 240 6.72 -20.28 30.52
N GLY A 241 7.07 -21.56 30.36
CA GLY A 241 6.95 -22.60 31.38
C GLY A 241 5.52 -23.09 31.60
N ALA A 242 4.71 -23.17 30.53
CA ALA A 242 3.33 -23.65 30.58
C ALA A 242 2.88 -24.20 29.22
N ASP A 243 1.99 -25.20 29.23
CA ASP A 243 1.47 -25.82 28.00
C ASP A 243 0.20 -25.16 27.46
N HIS A 244 -0.49 -24.38 28.29
CA HIS A 244 -1.71 -23.68 27.95
C HIS A 244 -1.40 -22.20 27.71
N LEU A 245 -1.46 -21.77 26.47
CA LEU A 245 -1.06 -20.43 26.02
C LEU A 245 -2.22 -19.69 25.38
N VAL A 246 -2.13 -18.36 25.43
CA VAL A 246 -2.97 -17.44 24.66
C VAL A 246 -2.06 -16.63 23.75
N VAL A 247 -2.43 -16.57 22.47
CA VAL A 247 -1.69 -15.85 21.43
C VAL A 247 -2.58 -14.80 20.80
N ALA A 248 -2.12 -13.55 20.78
CA ALA A 248 -2.78 -12.44 20.12
C ALA A 248 -2.05 -12.07 18.83
N LEU A 249 -2.82 -11.84 17.78
CA LEU A 249 -2.39 -11.47 16.43
C LEU A 249 -3.08 -10.14 16.08
N PRO A 250 -2.62 -8.99 16.61
CA PRO A 250 -3.26 -7.72 16.37
C PRO A 250 -3.11 -7.24 14.91
N ASP A 251 -2.06 -7.67 14.22
CA ASP A 251 -1.71 -7.30 12.85
C ASP A 251 -0.78 -8.39 12.24
N PRO A 252 -0.39 -8.31 10.96
CA PRO A 252 0.52 -9.28 10.36
C PRO A 252 1.92 -9.31 10.98
N ASP A 253 2.38 -8.24 11.62
CA ASP A 253 3.78 -8.03 11.97
C ASP A 253 4.10 -8.29 13.45
N THR A 254 3.06 -8.50 14.25
CA THR A 254 3.17 -8.65 15.69
C THR A 254 2.47 -9.92 16.17
N VAL A 255 3.15 -10.67 17.03
CA VAL A 255 2.55 -11.76 17.82
C VAL A 255 2.80 -11.49 19.29
N LEU A 256 1.77 -11.61 20.11
CA LEU A 256 1.89 -11.54 21.57
C LEU A 256 1.51 -12.90 22.15
N VAL A 257 2.32 -13.45 23.03
CA VAL A 257 2.07 -14.77 23.63
C VAL A 257 2.16 -14.69 25.14
N THR A 258 1.21 -15.28 25.85
CA THR A 258 1.29 -15.42 27.30
C THR A 258 0.67 -16.74 27.76
N ARG A 259 0.82 -17.05 29.05
CA ARG A 259 0.16 -18.21 29.66
C ARG A 259 -1.34 -17.95 29.76
N GLN A 260 -2.17 -18.97 29.62
CA GLN A 260 -3.62 -18.82 29.73
C GLN A 260 -4.08 -18.32 31.12
N ASP A 261 -3.32 -18.60 32.17
CA ASP A 261 -3.58 -18.16 33.55
C ASP A 261 -2.86 -16.84 33.92
N SER A 262 -2.26 -16.16 32.95
CA SER A 262 -1.57 -14.89 33.15
C SER A 262 -2.54 -13.72 33.31
N GLY A 263 -2.14 -12.72 34.11
CA GLY A 263 -2.80 -11.41 34.17
C GLY A 263 -2.69 -10.57 32.89
N TRP A 264 -2.04 -11.06 31.83
CA TRP A 264 -1.92 -10.41 30.53
C TRP A 264 -3.05 -10.74 29.53
N VAL A 265 -3.87 -11.75 29.80
CA VAL A 265 -4.87 -12.23 28.82
C VAL A 265 -5.84 -11.12 28.38
N GLU A 266 -6.39 -10.34 29.32
CA GLU A 266 -7.29 -9.22 29.01
C GLU A 266 -6.59 -8.09 28.23
N TYR A 267 -5.28 -7.91 28.42
CA TYR A 267 -4.51 -6.96 27.63
C TYR A 267 -4.35 -7.44 26.18
N LEU A 268 -3.99 -8.72 25.98
CA LEU A 268 -3.88 -9.33 24.67
C LEU A 268 -5.20 -9.28 23.88
N GLU A 269 -6.32 -9.57 24.55
CA GLU A 269 -7.65 -9.48 23.96
C GLU A 269 -7.97 -8.06 23.48
N ARG A 270 -7.69 -7.04 24.29
CA ARG A 270 -7.85 -5.64 23.88
C ARG A 270 -6.97 -5.25 22.71
N CYS A 271 -5.70 -5.70 22.68
CA CYS A 271 -4.82 -5.45 21.52
C CYS A 271 -5.43 -5.96 20.21
N VAL A 272 -6.17 -7.07 20.24
CA VAL A 272 -6.86 -7.62 19.07
C VAL A 272 -8.12 -6.82 18.73
N LEU A 273 -8.99 -6.58 19.72
CA LEU A 273 -10.27 -5.91 19.50
C LEU A 273 -10.12 -4.45 19.10
N ASP A 274 -9.13 -3.77 19.67
CA ASP A 274 -8.84 -2.35 19.45
C ASP A 274 -7.76 -2.13 18.38
N SER A 275 -7.30 -3.18 17.69
CA SER A 275 -6.28 -3.07 16.65
C SER A 275 -6.71 -2.05 15.57
N PRO A 276 -5.83 -1.12 15.15
CA PRO A 276 -6.13 -0.19 14.06
C PRO A 276 -5.90 -0.81 12.68
N TYR A 277 -5.36 -2.03 12.59
CA TYR A 277 -5.06 -2.68 11.32
C TYR A 277 -6.34 -2.85 10.49
N ALA A 278 -6.36 -2.36 9.26
CA ALA A 278 -7.46 -2.61 8.33
C ALA A 278 -7.40 -4.09 7.91
N ALA A 279 -8.51 -4.82 7.98
CA ALA A 279 -8.51 -6.25 7.66
C ALA A 279 -7.99 -6.48 6.23
N GLY A 280 -7.03 -7.39 6.10
CA GLY A 280 -6.45 -7.84 4.83
C GLY A 280 -6.53 -9.37 4.76
N GLU A 281 -5.41 -10.04 4.51
CA GLU A 281 -5.31 -11.50 4.56
C GLU A 281 -5.65 -12.04 5.96
N ILE A 282 -5.14 -11.38 7.01
CA ILE A 282 -5.44 -11.70 8.40
C ILE A 282 -6.41 -10.68 9.01
N VAL A 283 -7.38 -11.18 9.78
CA VAL A 283 -8.22 -10.36 10.66
C VAL A 283 -7.63 -10.46 12.07
N PRO A 284 -7.50 -9.34 12.82
CA PRO A 284 -6.95 -9.38 14.16
C PRO A 284 -7.64 -10.45 15.02
N SER A 285 -6.84 -11.33 15.63
CA SER A 285 -7.34 -12.58 16.22
C SER A 285 -6.64 -12.95 17.53
N LEU A 286 -7.38 -13.57 18.44
CA LEU A 286 -6.90 -14.17 19.67
C LEU A 286 -7.13 -15.68 19.60
N VAL A 287 -6.10 -16.48 19.84
CA VAL A 287 -6.17 -17.95 19.79
C VAL A 287 -5.66 -18.56 21.09
N ALA A 288 -6.24 -19.70 21.47
CA ALA A 288 -5.72 -20.58 22.50
C ALA A 288 -4.83 -21.64 21.86
N LEU A 289 -3.68 -21.88 22.48
CA LEU A 289 -2.73 -22.92 22.12
C LEU A 289 -2.65 -23.93 23.27
N GLU A 290 -3.02 -25.17 22.97
CA GLU A 290 -3.05 -26.28 23.92
C GLU A 290 -2.38 -27.50 23.29
N PRO A 291 -1.93 -28.51 24.07
CA PRO A 291 -1.37 -29.74 23.50
C PRO A 291 -2.28 -30.46 22.51
N ALA A 292 -3.60 -30.29 22.64
CA ALA A 292 -4.60 -30.87 21.76
C ALA A 292 -4.75 -30.12 20.41
N GLY A 293 -4.22 -28.90 20.29
CA GLY A 293 -4.27 -28.10 19.08
C GLY A 293 -4.51 -26.61 19.33
N ILE A 294 -4.84 -25.92 18.24
CA ILE A 294 -5.07 -24.47 18.22
C ILE A 294 -6.55 -24.19 18.04
N ARG A 295 -7.09 -23.23 18.80
CA ARG A 295 -8.49 -22.81 18.72
C ARG A 295 -8.61 -21.29 18.71
N LEU A 296 -9.44 -20.76 17.81
CA LEU A 296 -9.78 -19.34 17.80
C LEU A 296 -10.69 -19.00 19.00
N LEU A 297 -10.33 -17.97 19.76
CA LEU A 297 -11.09 -17.45 20.90
C LEU A 297 -11.91 -16.22 20.50
N VAL A 298 -11.24 -15.26 19.86
CA VAL A 298 -11.80 -13.97 19.47
C VAL A 298 -11.24 -13.59 18.10
N GLU A 299 -12.05 -12.95 17.27
CA GLU A 299 -11.65 -12.35 16.01
C GLU A 299 -12.37 -11.02 15.89
N ARG A 300 -11.65 -9.96 15.51
CA ARG A 300 -12.23 -8.62 15.44
C ARG A 300 -13.22 -8.56 14.28
N HIS A 301 -14.51 -8.63 14.58
CA HIS A 301 -15.55 -8.32 13.62
C HIS A 301 -15.34 -6.91 13.06
N GLU A 302 -15.44 -6.75 11.74
CA GLU A 302 -15.50 -5.41 11.16
C GLU A 302 -16.66 -4.67 11.80
N ARG A 303 -16.37 -3.56 12.50
CA ARG A 303 -17.37 -2.54 12.71
C ARG A 303 -17.70 -2.05 11.31
N LEU A 304 -18.87 -2.41 10.79
CA LEU A 304 -19.47 -1.72 9.65
C LEU A 304 -19.53 -0.24 10.07
N SER A 305 -18.56 0.56 9.65
CA SER A 305 -18.69 2.01 9.75
C SER A 305 -19.93 2.38 8.95
N PRO A 306 -20.90 3.10 9.53
CA PRO A 306 -22.01 3.62 8.74
C PRO A 306 -21.40 4.51 7.66
N ALA A 307 -21.74 4.24 6.40
CA ALA A 307 -21.33 5.06 5.28
C ALA A 307 -21.66 6.53 5.61
N ALA A 308 -20.63 7.39 5.53
CA ALA A 308 -20.76 8.83 5.67
C ALA A 308 -21.32 9.46 4.39
#